data_AF-A0A7S0ZGG0-F1
#
_entry.id   AF-A0A7S0ZGG0-F1
#
_cell.length_a   1.000
_cell.length_b   1.000
_cell.length_c   1.000
_cell.angle_alpha   90.00
_cell.angle_beta   90.00
_cell.angle_gamma   90.00
#
_symmetry.space_group_name_H-M   'P 1'
#
loop_
_entity.id
_entity.type
_entity.pdbx_description
1 polymer ?
#
loop_
_entity_poly.entity_id
_entity_poly.type
_entity_poly.pdbx_seq_one_letter_code
_entity_poly.pdbx_strand_id
1 'polypeptide(L)'
;MGFCPVPHTFRDQVWLCVGAAVGLSAGYLAVRRLYSSKSSTLKSRSPIVIQDASRVLETSERFIDEYVGVPSTKDSQISFAKVVVKSECGEIPQTPAFDELLYVLKGVILVSCQAPFSGKGKALSQNIELKATQGEILSLPKGFRYTISFPDSCEYIAVCLPAFTPALAGR
;
A
#
# COMPACT_ATOMS: atom_id res chain seq x y z
N MET A 1 6.81 -55.17 20.72
CA MET A 1 7.67 -54.01 20.36
C MET A 1 7.34 -52.88 21.33
N GLY A 2 8.08 -52.75 22.43
CA GLY A 2 7.98 -51.60 23.35
C GLY A 2 8.89 -50.49 22.85
N PHE A 3 8.32 -49.34 22.52
CA PHE A 3 8.98 -48.26 21.77
C PHE A 3 10.04 -47.48 22.59
N CYS A 4 10.27 -47.80 23.86
CA CYS A 4 11.31 -47.18 24.70
C CYS A 4 11.80 -48.15 25.80
N PRO A 5 13.12 -48.40 25.96
CA PRO A 5 13.66 -49.33 26.96
C PRO A 5 13.84 -48.72 28.37
N VAL A 6 13.40 -47.47 28.59
CA VAL A 6 13.59 -46.75 29.87
C VAL A 6 12.33 -46.87 30.74
N PRO A 7 12.42 -47.33 32.00
CA PRO A 7 11.27 -47.37 32.90
C PRO A 7 10.83 -45.94 33.27
N HIS A 8 9.65 -45.54 32.81
CA HIS A 8 9.07 -44.23 33.10
C HIS A 8 8.18 -44.31 34.35
N THR A 9 8.39 -43.41 35.30
CA THR A 9 7.48 -43.26 36.44
C THR A 9 6.19 -42.55 36.01
N PHE A 10 5.13 -42.67 36.82
CA PHE A 10 3.88 -41.93 36.58
C PHE A 10 4.12 -40.42 36.43
N ARG A 11 5.09 -39.88 37.18
CA ARG A 11 5.51 -38.48 37.11
C ARG A 11 6.10 -38.14 35.74
N ASP A 12 6.88 -39.02 35.14
CA ASP A 12 7.50 -38.81 33.83
C ASP A 12 6.45 -38.81 32.71
N GLN A 13 5.45 -39.68 32.81
CA GLN A 13 4.31 -39.69 31.90
C GLN A 13 3.53 -38.38 31.97
N VAL A 14 3.29 -37.85 33.17
CA VAL A 14 2.62 -36.55 33.35
C VAL A 14 3.44 -35.42 32.70
N TRP A 15 4.75 -35.35 32.91
CA TRP A 15 5.60 -34.32 32.31
C TRP A 15 5.68 -34.43 30.78
N LEU A 16 5.69 -35.64 30.23
CA LEU A 16 5.62 -35.87 28.79
C LEU A 16 4.30 -35.36 28.21
N CYS A 17 3.17 -35.63 28.86
CA CYS A 17 1.86 -35.12 28.44
C CYS A 17 1.79 -33.59 28.51
N VAL A 18 2.33 -32.97 29.57
CA VAL A 18 2.40 -31.51 29.70
C VAL A 18 3.27 -30.90 28.61
N GLY A 19 4.45 -31.46 28.37
CA GLY A 19 5.36 -31.00 27.31
C GLY A 19 4.73 -31.09 25.92
N ALA A 20 4.03 -32.19 25.63
CA ALA A 20 3.29 -32.35 24.37
C ALA A 20 2.16 -31.33 24.24
N ALA A 21 1.37 -31.09 25.30
CA ALA A 21 0.28 -30.13 25.28
C ALA A 21 0.77 -28.69 25.09
N VAL A 22 1.86 -28.30 25.76
CA VAL A 22 2.49 -26.99 25.61
C VAL A 22 3.08 -26.82 24.22
N GLY A 23 3.80 -27.83 23.71
CA GLY A 23 4.37 -27.82 22.37
C GLY A 23 3.31 -27.69 21.28
N LEU A 24 2.22 -28.44 21.37
CA LEU A 24 1.07 -28.33 20.46
C LEU A 24 0.39 -26.96 20.55
N SER A 25 0.23 -26.41 21.76
CA SER A 25 -0.38 -25.09 21.96
C SER A 25 0.49 -23.97 21.41
N ALA A 26 1.79 -23.99 21.67
CA ALA A 26 2.75 -23.01 21.16
C ALA A 26 2.87 -23.09 19.62
N GLY A 27 2.93 -24.31 19.08
CA GLY A 27 2.92 -24.55 17.64
C GLY A 27 1.63 -24.05 16.98
N TYR A 28 0.48 -24.35 17.57
CA TYR A 28 -0.82 -23.86 17.10
C TYR A 28 -0.90 -22.33 17.13
N LEU A 29 -0.43 -21.67 18.20
CA LEU A 29 -0.42 -20.22 18.28
C LEU A 29 0.55 -19.57 17.28
N ALA A 30 1.71 -20.18 17.04
CA ALA A 30 2.67 -19.73 16.03
C ALA A 30 2.09 -19.86 14.61
N VAL A 31 1.54 -21.03 14.27
CA VAL A 31 0.89 -21.28 12.98
C VAL A 31 -0.32 -20.38 12.80
N ARG A 32 -1.16 -20.21 13.83
CA ARG A 32 -2.31 -19.29 13.81
C ARG A 32 -1.85 -17.86 13.61
N ARG A 33 -0.77 -17.39 14.24
CA ARG A 33 -0.22 -16.05 13.98
C ARG A 33 0.25 -15.89 12.53
N LEU A 34 0.92 -16.91 11.99
CA LEU A 34 1.40 -16.89 10.60
C LEU A 34 0.23 -16.89 9.59
N TYR A 35 -0.81 -17.68 9.85
CA TYR A 35 -1.98 -17.82 8.97
C TYR A 35 -3.11 -16.80 9.22
N SER A 36 -3.15 -16.15 10.39
CA SER A 36 -4.16 -15.12 10.71
C SER A 36 -3.97 -13.82 9.92
N SER A 37 -2.93 -13.70 9.09
CA SER A 37 -2.65 -12.48 8.34
C SER A 37 -3.46 -12.31 7.05
N LYS A 38 -4.20 -13.31 6.55
CA LYS A 38 -4.96 -13.16 5.29
C LYS A 38 -6.26 -13.95 5.28
N SER A 39 -7.28 -13.40 5.89
CA SER A 39 -8.65 -13.61 5.43
C SER A 39 -9.45 -12.37 5.76
N SER A 40 -9.27 -11.32 4.95
CA SER A 40 -10.30 -10.30 4.86
C SER A 40 -11.53 -11.00 4.29
N THR A 41 -12.48 -11.30 5.16
CA THR A 41 -13.80 -11.75 4.72
C THR A 41 -14.33 -10.67 3.80
N LEU A 42 -14.27 -10.89 2.48
CA LEU A 42 -14.78 -9.94 1.51
C LEU A 42 -16.27 -9.81 1.81
N LYS A 43 -16.64 -8.70 2.45
CA LYS A 43 -18.03 -8.39 2.77
C LYS A 43 -18.76 -8.38 1.44
N SER A 44 -19.71 -9.28 1.25
CA SER A 44 -20.51 -9.34 0.03
C SER A 44 -21.14 -7.97 -0.20
N ARG A 45 -20.76 -7.32 -1.29
CA ARG A 45 -21.27 -6.03 -1.74
C ARG A 45 -22.06 -6.28 -3.01
N SER A 46 -23.22 -5.64 -3.13
CA SER A 46 -23.95 -5.61 -4.41
C SER A 46 -23.13 -4.84 -5.45
N PRO A 47 -23.19 -5.23 -6.73
CA PRO A 47 -22.64 -4.42 -7.81
C PRO A 47 -23.30 -3.04 -7.81
N ILE A 48 -22.49 -1.99 -7.91
CA ILE A 48 -22.95 -0.60 -8.00
C ILE A 48 -22.22 0.09 -9.14
N VAL A 49 -22.87 1.09 -9.75
CA VAL A 49 -22.22 2.04 -10.65
C VAL A 49 -21.89 3.30 -9.85
N ILE A 50 -20.66 3.77 -9.95
CA ILE A 50 -20.25 5.06 -9.38
C ILE A 50 -20.28 6.07 -10.52
N GLN A 51 -21.25 6.99 -10.48
CA GLN A 51 -21.49 7.95 -11.55
C GLN A 51 -20.78 9.29 -11.29
N ASP A 52 -20.85 9.78 -10.06
CA ASP A 52 -20.33 11.09 -9.69
C ASP A 52 -18.99 10.99 -8.95
N ALA A 53 -18.10 11.93 -9.27
CA ALA A 53 -16.87 12.14 -8.52
C ALA A 53 -17.03 13.29 -7.53
N SER A 54 -16.26 13.23 -6.44
CA SER A 54 -16.06 14.35 -5.54
C SER A 54 -14.85 15.17 -6.00
N ARG A 55 -15.06 16.46 -6.30
CA ARG A 55 -13.98 17.41 -6.59
C ARG A 55 -13.21 17.69 -5.30
N VAL A 56 -12.04 17.07 -5.13
CA VAL A 56 -11.23 17.18 -3.88
C VAL A 56 -10.17 18.29 -3.96
N LEU A 57 -9.79 18.67 -5.17
CA LEU A 57 -8.85 19.77 -5.42
C LEU A 57 -9.22 20.47 -6.72
N GLU A 58 -9.20 21.80 -6.70
CA GLU A 58 -9.29 22.62 -7.90
C GLU A 58 -8.38 23.83 -7.77
N THR A 59 -7.42 23.95 -8.69
CA THR A 59 -6.51 25.08 -8.81
C THR A 59 -6.47 25.58 -10.26
N SER A 60 -5.75 26.68 -10.49
CA SER A 60 -5.46 27.17 -11.84
C SER A 60 -4.67 26.16 -12.68
N GLU A 61 -3.82 25.34 -12.05
CA GLU A 61 -2.93 24.38 -12.72
C GLU A 61 -3.56 23.00 -12.91
N ARG A 62 -4.42 22.55 -11.98
CA ARG A 62 -4.97 21.19 -12.03
C ARG A 62 -6.26 21.03 -11.24
N PHE A 63 -6.96 19.93 -11.49
CA PHE A 63 -8.05 19.48 -10.62
C PHE A 63 -8.02 17.97 -10.42
N ILE A 64 -8.64 17.52 -9.32
CA ILE A 64 -8.71 16.12 -8.93
C ILE A 64 -10.17 15.76 -8.64
N ASP A 65 -10.66 14.76 -9.36
CA ASP A 65 -11.99 14.17 -9.21
C ASP A 65 -11.85 12.76 -8.62
N GLU A 66 -12.21 12.58 -7.35
CA GLU A 66 -12.16 11.29 -6.66
C GLU A 66 -13.48 10.51 -6.82
N TYR A 67 -13.42 9.29 -7.33
CA TYR A 67 -14.57 8.40 -7.50
C TYR A 67 -14.71 7.39 -6.34
N VAL A 68 -13.58 6.94 -5.79
CA VAL A 68 -13.54 6.02 -4.63
C VAL A 68 -12.51 6.55 -3.66
N GLY A 69 -12.81 6.54 -2.36
CA GLY A 69 -11.90 7.01 -1.33
C GLY A 69 -12.63 7.59 -0.13
N VAL A 70 -11.87 8.26 0.73
CA VAL A 70 -12.39 8.81 1.99
C VAL A 70 -13.43 9.90 1.76
N PRO A 71 -13.16 10.96 0.95
CA PRO A 71 -14.14 12.01 0.72
C PRO A 71 -15.34 11.57 -0.15
N SER A 72 -15.14 10.66 -1.11
CA SER A 72 -16.21 10.21 -2.03
C SER A 72 -17.09 9.09 -1.47
N THR A 73 -16.50 7.92 -1.16
CA THR A 73 -17.24 6.70 -0.80
C THR A 73 -17.04 6.27 0.66
N LYS A 74 -16.30 7.05 1.46
CA LYS A 74 -15.85 6.71 2.82
C LYS A 74 -15.03 5.42 2.89
N ASP A 75 -14.38 5.04 1.79
CA ASP A 75 -13.50 3.88 1.73
C ASP A 75 -12.08 4.30 2.09
N SER A 76 -11.54 3.75 3.17
CA SER A 76 -10.18 4.06 3.64
C SER A 76 -9.11 3.12 3.06
N GLN A 77 -9.51 2.09 2.31
CA GLN A 77 -8.58 1.08 1.80
C GLN A 77 -8.02 1.42 0.43
N ILE A 78 -8.76 2.19 -0.37
CA ILE A 78 -8.36 2.58 -1.72
C ILE A 78 -8.88 3.98 -2.03
N SER A 79 -8.04 4.78 -2.69
CA SER A 79 -8.50 5.98 -3.40
C SER A 79 -8.33 5.75 -4.90
N PHE A 80 -9.31 6.18 -5.68
CA PHE A 80 -9.32 6.15 -7.14
C PHE A 80 -9.76 7.53 -7.62
N ALA A 81 -8.86 8.28 -8.23
CA ALA A 81 -9.12 9.64 -8.70
C ALA A 81 -8.65 9.85 -10.13
N LYS A 82 -9.41 10.62 -10.89
CA LYS A 82 -8.95 11.21 -12.15
C LYS A 82 -8.29 12.55 -11.85
N VAL A 83 -7.09 12.74 -12.34
CA VAL A 83 -6.35 14.00 -12.24
C VAL A 83 -6.20 14.61 -13.63
N VAL A 84 -6.45 15.91 -13.74
CA VAL A 84 -6.24 16.68 -14.95
C VAL A 84 -5.33 17.86 -14.63
N VAL A 85 -4.15 17.86 -15.24
CA VAL A 85 -3.16 18.92 -15.21
C VAL A 85 -3.30 19.74 -16.49
N LYS A 86 -3.46 21.05 -16.35
CA LYS A 86 -3.81 21.97 -17.45
C LYS A 86 -2.60 22.50 -18.21
N SER A 87 -1.44 22.57 -17.57
CA SER A 87 -0.20 23.14 -18.13
C SER A 87 1.02 22.58 -17.40
N GLU A 88 2.21 23.00 -17.82
CA GLU A 88 3.45 22.73 -17.09
C GLU A 88 3.32 23.13 -15.61
N CYS A 89 3.59 22.18 -14.72
CA CYS A 89 3.66 22.43 -13.29
C CYS A 89 4.45 21.32 -12.56
N GLY A 90 4.72 21.56 -11.27
CA GLY A 90 5.38 20.60 -10.40
C GLY A 90 4.70 20.52 -9.05
N GLU A 91 4.83 19.37 -8.40
CA GLU A 91 4.33 19.17 -7.05
C GLU A 91 5.41 19.42 -5.99
N ILE A 92 4.97 19.72 -4.77
CA ILE A 92 5.87 19.74 -3.61
C ILE A 92 6.31 18.28 -3.32
N PRO A 93 7.58 18.04 -2.93
CA PRO A 93 8.05 16.70 -2.58
C PRO A 93 7.16 16.03 -1.52
N GLN A 94 6.94 14.72 -1.68
CA GLN A 94 6.11 13.91 -0.78
C GLN A 94 6.88 12.68 -0.31
N THR A 95 6.58 12.19 0.89
CA THR A 95 7.05 10.88 1.39
C THR A 95 5.85 10.07 1.87
N PRO A 96 5.04 9.52 0.96
CA PRO A 96 3.75 8.97 1.32
C PRO A 96 3.84 7.71 2.19
N ALA A 97 2.85 7.55 3.06
CA ALA A 97 2.61 6.32 3.82
C ALA A 97 1.69 5.32 3.08
N PHE A 98 1.42 5.55 1.79
CA PHE A 98 0.63 4.70 0.90
C PHE A 98 1.40 4.40 -0.39
N ASP A 99 1.08 3.27 -1.02
CA ASP A 99 1.53 2.97 -2.37
C ASP A 99 0.67 3.75 -3.37
N GLU A 100 1.28 4.29 -4.42
CA GLU A 100 0.62 5.08 -5.45
C GLU A 100 0.87 4.48 -6.84
N LEU A 101 -0.20 4.28 -7.59
CA LEU A 101 -0.15 3.87 -9.00
C LEU A 101 -0.72 5.00 -9.86
N LEU A 102 0.05 5.45 -10.85
CA LEU A 102 -0.35 6.50 -11.77
C LEU A 102 -0.46 5.93 -13.18
N TYR A 103 -1.68 5.83 -13.70
CA TYR A 103 -1.93 5.38 -15.08
C TYR A 103 -2.16 6.58 -15.98
N VAL A 104 -1.27 6.77 -16.97
CA VAL A 104 -1.31 7.95 -17.85
C VAL A 104 -2.32 7.75 -18.97
N LEU A 105 -3.37 8.57 -18.99
CA LEU A 105 -4.37 8.61 -20.06
C LEU A 105 -3.91 9.47 -21.24
N LYS A 106 -3.21 10.58 -20.95
CA LYS A 106 -2.68 11.53 -21.94
C LYS A 106 -1.53 12.33 -21.34
N GLY A 107 -0.55 12.68 -22.16
CA GLY A 107 0.58 13.52 -21.76
C GLY A 107 1.73 12.71 -21.18
N VAL A 108 2.53 13.35 -20.32
CA VAL A 108 3.76 12.78 -19.74
C VAL A 108 3.83 13.13 -18.25
N ILE A 109 4.19 12.14 -17.43
CA ILE A 109 4.53 12.31 -16.02
C ILE A 109 6.03 12.06 -15.85
N LEU A 110 6.71 12.98 -15.16
CA LEU A 110 8.09 12.83 -14.73
C LEU A 110 8.14 12.69 -13.21
N VAL A 111 8.96 11.78 -12.71
CA VAL A 111 9.14 11.57 -11.27
C VAL A 111 10.62 11.53 -10.94
N SER A 112 11.04 12.42 -10.05
CA SER A 112 12.36 12.38 -9.43
C SER A 112 12.23 11.77 -8.04
N CYS A 113 12.82 10.61 -7.84
CA CYS A 113 12.71 9.84 -6.61
C CYS A 113 14.06 9.80 -5.88
N GLN A 114 14.04 10.17 -4.61
CA GLN A 114 15.14 9.99 -3.67
C GLN A 114 14.94 8.68 -2.93
N ALA A 115 16.03 7.93 -2.76
CA ALA A 115 16.03 6.69 -2.04
C ALA A 115 15.48 6.83 -0.60
N PRO A 116 14.79 5.82 -0.07
CA PRO A 116 14.38 5.83 1.32
C PRO A 116 15.61 5.91 2.21
N PHE A 117 15.53 6.73 3.26
CA PHE A 117 16.49 6.72 4.34
C PHE A 117 16.30 5.43 5.14
N SER A 118 16.90 4.33 4.68
CA SER A 118 16.96 3.12 5.48
C SER A 118 17.79 3.43 6.72
N GLY A 119 17.15 3.47 7.89
CA GLY A 119 17.83 3.46 9.19
C GLY A 119 18.76 2.26 9.40
N LYS A 120 18.90 1.38 8.41
CA LYS A 120 19.91 0.32 8.31
C LYS A 120 20.75 0.51 7.04
N GLY A 121 21.60 1.53 7.04
CA GLY A 121 22.97 1.43 6.49
C GLY A 121 23.16 1.18 5.00
N LYS A 122 22.19 1.48 4.13
CA LYS A 122 22.46 1.71 2.70
C LYS A 122 21.40 2.63 2.13
N ALA A 123 21.72 3.93 2.09
CA ALA A 123 21.07 4.83 1.16
C ALA A 123 21.37 4.29 -0.24
N LEU A 124 20.34 4.09 -1.08
CA LEU A 124 20.58 4.03 -2.51
C LEU A 124 21.10 5.42 -2.90
N SER A 125 22.39 5.55 -3.18
CA SER A 125 23.08 6.83 -3.39
C SER A 125 22.70 7.53 -4.71
N GLN A 126 21.60 7.14 -5.35
CA GLN A 126 21.23 7.62 -6.68
C GLN A 126 19.77 8.04 -6.70
N ASN A 127 19.54 9.26 -7.17
CA ASN A 127 18.22 9.72 -7.55
C ASN A 127 17.77 8.88 -8.76
N ILE A 128 16.52 8.43 -8.71
CA ILE A 128 15.89 7.67 -9.79
C ILE A 128 14.97 8.64 -10.52
N GLU A 129 15.23 8.85 -11.81
CA GLU A 129 14.35 9.61 -12.69
C GLU A 129 13.49 8.64 -13.48
N LEU A 130 12.17 8.79 -13.38
CA LEU A 130 11.19 7.99 -14.09
C LEU A 130 10.37 8.89 -15.01
N LYS A 131 9.98 8.32 -16.15
CA LYS A 131 9.07 8.94 -17.11
C LYS A 131 8.00 7.92 -17.45
N ALA A 132 6.75 8.35 -17.47
CA ALA A 132 5.65 7.60 -18.07
C ALA A 132 4.88 8.46 -19.04
N THR A 133 4.40 7.82 -20.09
CA THR A 133 3.63 8.38 -21.19
C THR A 133 2.31 7.63 -21.34
N GLN A 134 1.46 8.07 -22.25
CA GLN A 134 0.14 7.49 -22.47
C GLN A 134 0.16 5.96 -22.56
N GLY A 135 -0.68 5.31 -21.73
CA GLY A 135 -0.80 3.86 -21.65
C GLY A 135 0.16 3.18 -20.67
N GLU A 136 1.10 3.92 -20.07
CA GLU A 136 2.05 3.41 -19.08
C GLU A 136 1.58 3.66 -17.65
N ILE A 137 2.11 2.86 -16.71
CA ILE A 137 1.85 2.98 -15.27
C ILE A 137 3.16 3.27 -14.54
N LEU A 138 3.15 4.30 -13.69
CA LEU A 138 4.17 4.46 -12.65
C LEU A 138 3.70 3.80 -11.36
N SER A 139 4.56 2.97 -10.78
CA SER A 139 4.34 2.37 -9.47
C SER A 139 5.31 2.99 -8.48
N LEU A 140 4.77 3.77 -7.54
CA LEU A 140 5.51 4.48 -6.52
C LEU A 140 5.21 3.85 -5.14
N PRO A 141 6.11 3.01 -4.60
CA PRO A 141 5.89 2.40 -3.31
C PRO A 141 5.96 3.43 -2.17
N LYS A 142 5.24 3.17 -1.08
CA LYS A 142 5.30 4.01 0.13
C LYS A 142 6.72 4.13 0.69
N GLY A 143 6.98 5.25 1.37
CA GLY A 143 8.24 5.53 2.06
C GLY A 143 9.37 6.00 1.15
N PHE A 144 9.16 6.04 -0.17
CA PHE A 144 10.03 6.77 -1.08
C PHE A 144 9.70 8.25 -1.05
N ARG A 145 10.73 9.10 -1.10
CA ARG A 145 10.55 10.54 -1.24
C ARG A 145 10.62 10.90 -2.71
N TYR A 146 9.58 11.49 -3.27
CA TYR A 146 9.56 11.84 -4.69
C TYR A 146 8.89 13.18 -4.97
N THR A 147 9.21 13.71 -6.14
CA THR A 147 8.58 14.90 -6.72
C THR A 147 8.02 14.52 -8.07
N ILE A 148 6.79 14.93 -8.35
CA ILE A 148 6.14 14.75 -9.66
C ILE A 148 6.18 16.08 -10.39
N SER A 149 6.52 16.06 -11.68
CA SER A 149 6.39 17.20 -12.57
C SER A 149 5.78 16.82 -13.92
N PHE A 150 5.20 17.83 -14.57
CA PHE A 150 4.50 17.70 -15.83
C PHE A 150 5.05 18.76 -16.78
N PRO A 151 5.62 18.38 -17.95
CA PRO A 151 6.14 19.35 -18.92
C PRO A 151 5.03 20.04 -19.75
N ASP A 152 3.81 19.50 -19.75
CA ASP A 152 2.63 20.02 -20.46
C ASP A 152 1.36 19.45 -19.78
N SER A 153 0.18 19.72 -20.33
CA SER A 153 -1.09 19.13 -19.91
C SER A 153 -1.02 17.59 -19.85
N CYS A 154 -1.59 17.04 -18.79
CA CYS A 154 -1.56 15.61 -18.52
C CYS A 154 -2.89 15.16 -17.89
N GLU A 155 -3.39 14.01 -18.32
CA GLU A 155 -4.53 13.34 -17.69
C GLU A 155 -4.08 11.97 -17.22
N TYR A 156 -4.37 11.63 -15.97
CA TYR A 156 -4.01 10.34 -15.41
C TYR A 156 -5.00 9.89 -14.34
N ILE A 157 -4.98 8.59 -14.06
CA ILE A 157 -5.68 8.00 -12.92
C ILE A 157 -4.66 7.77 -11.81
N ALA A 158 -4.96 8.30 -10.62
CA ALA A 158 -4.23 8.02 -9.40
C ALA A 158 -4.97 6.96 -8.59
N VAL A 159 -4.25 5.91 -8.18
CA VAL A 159 -4.75 4.88 -7.27
C VAL A 159 -3.84 4.79 -6.06
N CYS A 160 -4.38 5.02 -4.87
CA CYS A 160 -3.62 4.96 -3.62
C CYS A 160 -4.08 3.79 -2.74
N LEU A 161 -3.11 3.10 -2.13
CA LEU A 161 -3.32 1.98 -1.21
C LEU A 161 -2.45 2.14 0.07
N PRO A 162 -3.02 2.45 1.25
CA PRO A 162 -4.42 2.76 1.53
C PRO A 162 -4.90 4.06 0.86
N ALA A 163 -6.18 4.39 1.04
CA ALA A 163 -6.78 5.60 0.45
C ALA A 163 -6.00 6.86 0.83
N PHE A 164 -5.85 7.77 -0.14
CA PHE A 164 -5.20 9.05 0.05
C PHE A 164 -5.89 9.87 1.14
N THR A 165 -5.08 10.44 2.03
CA THR A 165 -5.48 11.58 2.86
C THR A 165 -4.30 12.53 2.98
N PRO A 166 -4.53 13.85 3.16
CA PRO A 166 -3.44 14.81 3.32
C PRO A 166 -2.44 14.45 4.44
N ALA A 167 -2.92 13.84 5.53
CA ALA A 167 -2.10 13.39 6.64
C ALA A 167 -1.12 12.27 6.27
N LEU A 168 -1.42 11.46 5.25
CA LEU A 168 -0.58 10.34 4.81
C LEU A 168 0.44 10.73 3.74
N ALA A 169 0.38 11.96 3.19
CA ALA A 169 1.26 12.38 2.09
C ALA A 169 2.72 12.63 2.53
N GLY A 170 2.97 12.86 3.83
CA GLY A 170 4.33 13.10 4.34
C GLY A 170 5.02 14.28 3.67
N ARG A 171 4.29 15.40 3.55
CA ARG A 171 4.79 16.69 3.06
C ARG A 171 5.55 17.45 4.14
#